data_AF-A0A7V4PA52-F1
#
_entry.id   AF-A0A7V4PA52-F1
#
_cell.length_a   1.000
_cell.length_b   1.000
_cell.length_c   1.000
_cell.angle_alpha   90.00
_cell.angle_beta   90.00
_cell.angle_gamma   90.00
#
_symmetry.space_group_name_H-M   'P 1'
#
loop_
_entity.id
_entity.type
_entity.pdbx_description
1 polymer ?
#
loop_
_entity_poly.entity_id
_entity_poly.type
_entity_poly.pdbx_seq_one_letter_code
_entity_poly.pdbx_strand_id
1 'polypeptide(L)' 'ANTYIGNGPNFMVKAIAEENGVPMPSFFGYMVYSGLVLIPIFVLVTLVFFRS' A
#
# COMPACT_ATOMS: atom_id res chain seq x y z
N ALA A 1 -6.72 8.62 12.00
CA ALA A 1 -7.71 7.54 12.16
C ALA A 1 -7.12 6.13 12.02
N ASN A 2 -5.94 5.94 11.40
CA ASN A 2 -5.23 4.64 11.41
C ASN A 2 -3.83 4.79 12.03
N THR A 3 -3.78 5.28 13.26
CA THR A 3 -2.53 5.27 14.04
C THR A 3 -2.19 3.81 14.36
N TYR A 4 -0.92 3.45 14.51
CA TYR A 4 -0.39 2.10 14.82
C TYR A 4 -1.27 1.26 15.78
N ILE A 5 -1.94 1.90 16.74
CA ILE A 5 -2.91 1.31 17.68
C ILE A 5 -4.19 0.76 16.99
N GLY A 6 -4.81 1.51 16.08
CA GLY A 6 -6.06 1.11 15.41
C GLY A 6 -5.88 -0.03 14.40
N ASN A 7 -4.66 -0.23 13.91
CA ASN A 7 -4.30 -1.32 13.00
C ASN A 7 -3.69 -2.54 13.73
N GLY A 8 -3.63 -2.50 15.07
CA GLY A 8 -3.07 -3.55 15.92
C GLY A 8 -3.59 -4.97 15.61
N PRO A 9 -4.91 -5.19 15.42
CA PRO A 9 -5.43 -6.51 15.07
C PRO A 9 -4.92 -7.04 13.73
N ASN A 10 -4.77 -6.21 12.70
CA ASN A 10 -4.23 -6.67 11.41
C ASN A 10 -2.73 -6.98 11.51
N PHE A 11 -1.98 -6.21 12.32
CA PHE A 11 -0.57 -6.53 12.59
C PHE A 11 -0.42 -7.83 13.40
N MET A 12 -1.33 -8.10 14.33
CA MET A 12 -1.39 -9.37 15.06
C MET A 12 -1.66 -10.54 14.12
N VAL A 13 -2.67 -10.44 13.24
CA VAL A 13 -2.96 -11.48 12.23
C VAL A 13 -1.77 -11.68 11.28
N LYS A 14 -1.15 -10.59 10.83
CA LYS A 14 0.06 -10.63 9.99
C LYS A 14 1.20 -11.38 10.68
N ALA A 15 1.46 -11.11 11.96
CA ALA A 15 2.52 -11.77 12.73
C ALA A 15 2.27 -13.28 12.88
N ILE A 16 1.02 -13.69 13.17
CA ILE A 16 0.64 -15.11 13.25
C ILE A 16 0.82 -15.79 11.88
N ALA A 17 0.44 -15.13 10.79
CA ALA A 17 0.62 -15.66 9.44
C ALA A 17 2.11 -15.84 9.09
N GLU A 18 2.95 -14.86 9.42
CA GLU A 18 4.41 -14.92 9.24
C GLU A 18 5.04 -16.06 10.07
N GLU A 19 4.60 -16.26 11.32
CA GLU A 19 5.06 -17.36 12.19
C GLU A 19 4.69 -18.74 11.63
N ASN A 20 3.52 -18.85 10.97
CA ASN A 20 3.08 -20.09 10.30
C ASN A 20 3.68 -20.27 8.89
N GLY A 21 4.65 -19.44 8.49
CA GLY A 21 5.32 -19.54 7.20
C GLY A 21 4.47 -19.09 6.00
N VAL A 22 3.36 -18.38 6.23
CA VAL A 22 2.57 -17.78 5.16
C VAL A 22 3.31 -16.54 4.65
N PRO A 23 3.66 -16.46 3.35
CA PRO A 23 4.38 -15.32 2.80
C PRO A 23 3.48 -14.08 2.82
N MET A 24 3.79 -13.15 3.72
CA MET A 24 3.07 -11.89 3.82
C MET A 24 3.69 -10.82 2.91
N PRO A 25 2.87 -10.02 2.19
CA PRO A 25 3.38 -8.95 1.36
C PRO A 25 4.09 -7.88 2.20
N SER A 26 5.21 -7.38 1.68
CA SER A 26 5.95 -6.30 2.34
C SER A 26 5.27 -4.95 2.11
N PHE A 27 5.27 -4.10 3.13
CA PHE A 27 4.73 -2.75 3.05
C PHE A 27 5.42 -1.94 1.94
N PHE A 28 6.75 -2.01 1.86
CA PHE A 28 7.51 -1.32 0.82
C PHE A 28 7.23 -1.87 -0.59
N GLY A 29 7.03 -3.18 -0.74
CA GLY A 29 6.64 -3.76 -2.03
C GLY A 29 5.31 -3.23 -2.51
N TYR A 30 4.32 -3.15 -1.62
CA TYR A 30 3.03 -2.55 -1.93
C TYR A 30 3.13 -1.05 -2.25
N MET A 31 3.98 -0.31 -1.54
CA MET A 31 4.24 1.11 -1.80
C MET A 31 4.83 1.33 -3.21
N VAL A 32 5.82 0.53 -3.60
CA VAL A 32 6.43 0.61 -4.94
C VAL A 32 5.41 0.27 -6.01
N TYR A 33 4.69 -0.84 -5.87
CA TYR A 33 3.63 -1.23 -6.81
C TYR A 33 2.58 -0.14 -6.97
N SER A 34 2.09 0.40 -5.84
CA SER A 34 1.11 1.48 -5.82
C SER A 34 1.66 2.73 -6.51
N GLY A 35 2.90 3.13 -6.23
CA GLY A 35 3.54 4.27 -6.88
C GLY A 35 3.67 4.09 -8.40
N LEU A 36 4.09 2.89 -8.84
CA LEU A 36 4.23 2.56 -10.27
C LEU A 36 2.91 2.62 -11.03
N VAL A 37 1.76 2.38 -10.39
CA VAL A 37 0.44 2.47 -11.02
C VAL A 37 -0.15 3.86 -10.87
N LEU A 38 -0.15 4.41 -9.66
CA LEU A 38 -0.85 5.65 -9.34
C LEU A 38 -0.14 6.88 -9.90
N ILE A 39 1.21 6.92 -9.91
CA ILE A 39 1.94 8.10 -10.41
C ILE A 39 1.70 8.31 -11.92
N PRO A 40 1.83 7.29 -12.80
CA PRO A 40 1.52 7.47 -14.21
C PRO A 40 0.09 7.89 -14.47
N ILE A 41 -0.87 7.28 -13.77
CA ILE A 41 -2.29 7.64 -13.89
C ILE A 41 -2.51 9.09 -13.47
N PHE A 42 -1.92 9.50 -12.34
CA PHE A 42 -2.00 10.87 -11.86
C PHE A 42 -1.45 11.85 -12.89
N VAL A 43 -0.26 11.59 -13.43
CA VAL A 43 0.36 12.43 -14.49
C VAL A 43 -0.54 12.52 -15.72
N LEU A 44 -1.08 11.40 -16.20
CA LEU A 44 -1.97 11.39 -17.36
C LEU A 44 -3.23 12.22 -17.12
N VAL A 45 -3.88 12.05 -15.97
CA VAL A 45 -5.07 12.84 -15.59
C VAL A 45 -4.72 14.32 -15.49
N THR A 46 -3.59 14.67 -14.88
CA THR A 46 -3.13 16.07 -14.79
C THR A 46 -2.91 16.68 -16.18
N LEU A 47 -2.26 15.96 -17.10
CA LEU A 47 -1.99 16.47 -18.44
C LEU A 47 -3.26 16.61 -19.29
N VAL A 48 -4.20 15.66 -19.20
CA VAL A 48 -5.44 15.68 -20.01
C VAL A 48 -6.43 16.74 -19.52
N PHE A 49 -6.56 16.91 -18.21
CA PHE A 49 -7.66 17.71 -17.64
C PHE A 49 -7.22 19.05 -17.05
N PHE A 50 -5.95 19.23 -16.70
CA PHE A 50 -5.49 20.38 -15.90
C PHE A 50 -4.33 21.17 -16.53
N ARG A 51 -3.82 20.74 -17.70
CA ARG A 51 -2.76 21.44 -18.45
C ARG A 51 -3.30 22.11 -19.72
N SER A 52 -4.39 22.88 -19.57
CA SER A 52 -4.95 23.77 -20.59
C SER A 52 -4.56 25.21 -20.35
#